data_AF-A0A8J4WZM0-F1
#
_entry.id   AF-A0A8J4WZM0-F1
#
_cell.length_a   1.000
_cell.length_b   1.000
_cell.length_c   1.000
_cell.angle_alpha   90.00
_cell.angle_beta   90.00
_cell.angle_gamma   90.00
#
_symmetry.space_group_name_H-M   'P 1'
#
loop_
_entity.id
_entity.type
_entity.pdbx_description
1 polymer ?
#
loop_
_entity_poly.entity_id
_entity_poly.type
_entity_poly.pdbx_seq_one_letter_code
_entity_poly.pdbx_strand_id
1 'polypeptide(L)'
;VCFGQELILPERINKAVGENVVITPIRIPDPPHQYIRWSFNTFNNTILSGSPGGITILPLYTNRVHLNTSTLALELRNLSDSDTGQYTLEVQTPAKPFTDVTSLYVFGVADGNGDSLSAGAIAGIVIGVLLGLAGISGLIFYFMKGKVMPRTKSSGSKQNEVTHDEQQQDPQYVNMNEVTMRTTYTQMGQTTRPDD
;
A
#
# COMPACT_ATOMS: atom_id res chain seq x y z
N VAL A 1 -41.62 -5.40 24.65
CA VAL A 1 -40.48 -5.66 23.74
C VAL A 1 -39.82 -6.94 24.21
N CYS A 2 -39.68 -7.96 23.36
CA CYS A 2 -39.01 -9.19 23.78
C CYS A 2 -37.51 -8.93 23.93
N PHE A 3 -37.00 -9.03 25.17
CA PHE A 3 -35.56 -9.06 25.41
C PHE A 3 -35.00 -10.39 24.92
N GLY A 4 -34.04 -10.31 24.02
CA GLY A 4 -33.39 -11.45 23.36
C GLY A 4 -32.06 -10.97 22.81
N GLN A 5 -31.17 -10.62 23.74
CA GLN A 5 -29.93 -9.86 23.53
C GLN A 5 -29.05 -10.50 22.44
N GLU A 6 -28.75 -9.73 21.40
CA GLU A 6 -28.05 -10.19 20.19
C GLU A 6 -26.56 -10.46 20.44
N LEU A 7 -26.02 -11.50 19.80
CA LEU A 7 -24.57 -11.72 19.69
C LEU A 7 -24.08 -10.96 18.46
N ILE A 8 -23.08 -10.08 18.63
CA ILE A 8 -22.42 -9.38 17.53
C ILE A 8 -20.90 -9.42 17.71
N LEU A 9 -20.21 -9.81 16.65
CA LEU A 9 -18.78 -9.70 16.46
C LEU A 9 -18.43 -8.47 15.59
N PRO A 10 -17.18 -7.98 15.60
CA PRO A 10 -16.70 -7.08 14.56
C PRO A 10 -16.80 -7.74 13.18
N GLU A 11 -17.08 -6.96 12.14
CA GLU A 11 -17.19 -7.47 10.76
C GLU A 11 -15.85 -8.05 10.26
N ARG A 12 -14.76 -7.30 10.50
CA ARG A 12 -13.42 -7.62 10.05
C ARG A 12 -12.36 -7.12 11.03
N ILE A 13 -11.31 -7.93 11.22
CA ILE A 13 -10.09 -7.54 11.91
C ILE A 13 -8.90 -7.77 10.96
N ASN A 14 -7.99 -6.79 10.88
CA ASN A 14 -6.73 -6.90 10.15
C ASN A 14 -5.55 -6.90 11.14
N LYS A 15 -4.58 -7.79 10.93
CA LYS A 15 -3.37 -7.97 11.76
C LYS A 15 -2.16 -8.33 10.92
N ALA A 16 -0.97 -8.00 11.38
CA ALA A 16 0.26 -8.45 10.77
C ALA A 16 0.64 -9.88 11.23
N VAL A 17 1.41 -10.60 10.41
CA VAL A 17 2.08 -11.85 10.81
C VAL A 17 2.95 -11.60 12.05
N GLY A 18 2.92 -12.54 12.99
CA GLY A 18 3.62 -12.48 14.28
C GLY A 18 2.88 -11.73 15.39
N GLU A 19 1.85 -10.93 15.07
CA GLU A 19 1.04 -10.25 16.09
C GLU A 19 0.11 -11.22 16.86
N ASN A 20 -0.52 -10.70 17.92
CA ASN A 20 -1.63 -11.33 18.61
C ASN A 20 -2.93 -10.57 18.30
N VAL A 21 -4.07 -11.26 18.30
CA VAL A 21 -5.41 -10.67 18.16
C VAL A 21 -6.30 -11.04 19.34
N VAL A 22 -7.16 -10.11 19.76
CA VAL A 22 -8.26 -10.40 20.70
C VAL A 22 -9.57 -10.08 20.00
N ILE A 23 -10.25 -11.12 19.51
CA ILE A 23 -11.56 -11.02 18.88
C ILE A 23 -12.59 -10.80 20.00
N THR A 24 -13.00 -9.55 20.18
CA THR A 24 -13.93 -9.15 21.25
C THR A 24 -15.32 -8.92 20.66
N PRO A 25 -16.37 -9.63 21.13
CA PRO A 25 -17.74 -9.34 20.75
C PRO A 25 -18.17 -7.91 21.11
N ILE A 26 -18.88 -7.25 20.21
CA ILE A 26 -19.49 -5.92 20.39
C ILE A 26 -20.74 -6.03 21.28
N ARG A 27 -21.50 -7.12 21.13
CA ARG A 27 -22.62 -7.48 22.01
C ARG A 27 -22.59 -8.98 22.29
N ILE A 28 -22.98 -9.37 23.50
CA ILE A 28 -23.14 -10.77 23.90
C ILE A 28 -24.56 -11.02 24.42
N PRO A 29 -25.09 -12.24 24.30
CA PRO A 29 -26.35 -12.62 24.94
C PRO A 29 -26.29 -12.52 26.46
N ASP A 30 -27.45 -12.26 27.08
CA ASP A 30 -27.56 -12.22 28.53
C ASP A 30 -27.24 -13.60 29.16
N PRO A 31 -26.57 -13.64 30.33
CA PRO A 31 -26.31 -14.89 31.05
C PRO A 31 -27.59 -15.52 31.61
N PRO A 32 -27.61 -16.84 31.92
CA PRO A 32 -26.46 -17.74 31.93
C PRO A 32 -26.13 -18.33 30.55
N HIS A 33 -24.84 -18.37 30.21
CA HIS A 33 -24.34 -19.13 29.06
C HIS A 33 -24.16 -20.60 29.48
N GLN A 34 -24.78 -21.53 28.77
CA GLN A 34 -24.65 -22.97 29.03
C GLN A 34 -23.47 -23.60 28.27
N TYR A 35 -23.25 -23.14 27.04
CA TYR A 35 -22.21 -23.61 26.14
C TYR A 35 -21.66 -22.45 25.32
N ILE A 36 -20.35 -22.43 25.14
CA ILE A 36 -19.61 -21.44 24.34
C ILE A 36 -18.73 -22.22 23.37
N ARG A 37 -18.63 -21.76 22.13
CA ARG A 37 -17.80 -22.40 21.11
C ARG A 37 -17.26 -21.41 20.09
N TRP A 38 -15.99 -21.56 19.76
CA TRP A 38 -15.33 -20.86 18.66
C TRP A 38 -14.89 -21.87 17.60
N SER A 39 -15.12 -21.57 16.31
CA SER A 39 -14.71 -22.40 15.17
C SER A 39 -14.11 -21.57 14.03
N PHE A 40 -13.22 -22.19 13.24
CA PHE A 40 -12.44 -21.53 12.17
C PHE A 40 -12.81 -22.07 10.78
N ASN A 41 -13.24 -21.18 9.88
CA ASN A 41 -13.72 -21.41 8.50
C ASN A 41 -14.94 -22.33 8.33
N THR A 42 -15.06 -23.38 9.14
CA THR A 42 -16.22 -24.29 9.11
C THR A 42 -16.65 -24.61 10.53
N PHE A 43 -17.95 -24.85 10.71
CA PHE A 43 -18.50 -25.22 12.03
C PHE A 43 -17.79 -26.44 12.63
N ASN A 44 -17.35 -27.42 11.85
CA ASN A 44 -16.70 -28.63 12.37
C ASN A 44 -15.27 -28.38 12.88
N ASN A 45 -14.57 -27.40 12.34
CA ASN A 45 -13.20 -27.06 12.73
C ASN A 45 -13.20 -26.20 14.01
N THR A 46 -13.32 -26.87 15.15
CA THR A 46 -13.48 -26.25 16.47
C THR A 46 -12.13 -25.75 16.99
N ILE A 47 -12.06 -24.49 17.43
CA ILE A 47 -10.89 -23.94 18.12
C ILE A 47 -10.95 -24.35 19.60
N LEU A 48 -12.09 -24.07 20.23
CA LEU A 48 -12.41 -24.41 21.61
C LEU A 48 -13.91 -24.50 21.81
N SER A 49 -14.34 -25.28 22.79
CA SER A 49 -15.75 -25.35 23.20
C SER A 49 -15.95 -25.91 24.61
N GLY A 50 -17.09 -25.61 25.22
CA GLY A 50 -17.47 -26.16 26.53
C GLY A 50 -18.44 -25.26 27.29
N SER A 51 -18.69 -25.60 28.56
CA SER A 51 -19.40 -24.69 29.47
C SER A 51 -18.43 -23.61 30.01
N PRO A 52 -18.91 -22.46 30.53
CA PRO A 52 -18.04 -21.41 31.04
C PRO A 52 -17.07 -21.85 32.16
N GLY A 53 -17.40 -22.92 32.90
CA GLY A 53 -16.55 -23.51 33.93
C GLY A 53 -15.65 -24.68 33.47
N GLY A 54 -15.73 -25.06 32.19
CA GLY A 54 -15.07 -26.26 31.65
C GLY A 54 -14.88 -26.18 30.14
N ILE A 55 -14.11 -25.19 29.69
CA ILE A 55 -13.75 -24.99 28.28
C ILE A 55 -12.63 -25.94 27.89
N THR A 56 -12.82 -26.69 26.80
CA THR A 56 -11.81 -27.54 26.17
C THR A 56 -11.24 -26.83 24.95
N ILE A 57 -9.92 -26.65 24.89
CA ILE A 57 -9.19 -26.16 23.72
C ILE A 57 -8.79 -27.36 22.86
N LEU A 58 -8.99 -27.29 21.54
CA LEU A 58 -8.64 -28.40 20.64
C LEU A 58 -7.10 -28.46 20.48
N PRO A 59 -6.46 -29.66 20.42
CA PRO A 59 -5.01 -29.78 20.53
C PRO A 59 -4.19 -28.90 19.55
N LEU A 60 -4.68 -28.67 18.34
CA LEU A 60 -4.05 -27.83 17.31
C LEU A 60 -3.90 -26.36 17.71
N TYR A 61 -4.70 -25.88 18.66
CA TYR A 61 -4.71 -24.49 19.14
C TYR A 61 -4.11 -24.34 20.55
N THR A 62 -3.65 -25.45 21.17
CA THR A 62 -3.00 -25.43 22.49
C THR A 62 -1.86 -24.42 22.54
N ASN A 63 -1.76 -23.67 23.64
CA ASN A 63 -0.80 -22.58 23.87
C ASN A 63 -0.92 -21.36 22.91
N ARG A 64 -1.71 -21.42 21.84
CA ARG A 64 -1.97 -20.29 20.92
C ARG A 64 -3.24 -19.50 21.26
N VAL A 65 -4.23 -20.11 21.90
CA VAL A 65 -5.53 -19.45 22.19
C VAL A 65 -5.84 -19.34 23.67
N HIS A 66 -6.63 -18.31 24.01
CA HIS A 66 -7.25 -18.14 25.33
C HIS A 66 -8.66 -17.55 25.17
N LEU A 67 -9.61 -18.00 26.01
CA LEU A 67 -10.97 -17.47 26.04
C LEU A 67 -11.20 -16.74 27.36
N ASN A 68 -11.59 -15.47 27.29
CA ASN A 68 -12.21 -14.80 28.43
C ASN A 68 -13.68 -15.20 28.51
N THR A 69 -14.08 -16.00 29.49
CA THR A 69 -15.45 -16.52 29.63
C THR A 69 -16.47 -15.47 30.11
N SER A 70 -16.03 -14.29 30.55
CA SER A 70 -16.92 -13.18 30.94
C SER A 70 -17.27 -12.26 29.76
N THR A 71 -16.33 -12.05 28.83
CA THR A 71 -16.55 -11.22 27.62
C THR A 71 -16.75 -12.04 26.35
N LEU A 72 -16.57 -13.36 26.43
CA LEU A 72 -16.54 -14.32 25.32
C LEU A 72 -15.44 -14.06 24.27
N ALA A 73 -14.47 -13.18 24.61
CA ALA A 73 -13.42 -12.76 23.70
C ALA A 73 -12.35 -13.86 23.51
N LEU A 74 -12.01 -14.12 22.24
CA LEU A 74 -10.98 -15.07 21.85
C LEU A 74 -9.66 -14.34 21.61
N GLU A 75 -8.65 -14.60 22.44
CA GLU A 75 -7.27 -14.29 22.12
C GLU A 75 -6.67 -15.39 21.23
N LEU A 76 -5.97 -15.00 20.16
CA LEU A 76 -5.16 -15.88 19.32
C LEU A 76 -3.77 -15.25 19.13
N ARG A 77 -2.72 -16.03 19.36
CA ARG A 77 -1.33 -15.57 19.48
C ARG A 77 -0.42 -16.04 18.36
N ASN A 78 0.60 -15.23 18.07
CA ASN A 78 1.64 -15.49 17.07
C ASN A 78 1.02 -15.86 15.72
N LEU A 79 0.30 -14.91 15.12
CA LEU A 79 -0.48 -15.10 13.91
C LEU A 79 0.39 -15.47 12.70
N SER A 80 -0.07 -16.43 11.90
CA SER A 80 0.46 -16.74 10.57
C SER A 80 -0.58 -16.41 9.50
N ASP A 81 -0.14 -16.36 8.24
CA ASP A 81 -1.00 -16.23 7.07
C ASP A 81 -2.15 -17.26 7.07
N SER A 82 -1.87 -18.50 7.51
CA SER A 82 -2.82 -19.60 7.67
C SER A 82 -3.96 -19.36 8.68
N ASP A 83 -3.84 -18.36 9.56
CA ASP A 83 -4.92 -17.97 10.48
C ASP A 83 -5.91 -16.98 9.81
N THR A 84 -5.68 -16.59 8.55
CA THR A 84 -6.65 -15.83 7.76
C THR A 84 -7.89 -16.67 7.49
N GLY A 85 -9.07 -16.12 7.82
CA GLY A 85 -10.33 -16.82 7.59
C GLY A 85 -11.49 -16.28 8.41
N GLN A 86 -12.58 -17.04 8.45
CA GLN A 86 -13.78 -16.71 9.23
C GLN A 86 -13.72 -17.36 10.62
N TYR A 87 -14.06 -16.60 11.65
CA TYR A 87 -14.16 -17.06 13.02
C TYR A 87 -15.60 -16.93 13.48
N THR A 88 -16.22 -18.05 13.83
CA THR A 88 -17.61 -18.12 14.29
C THR A 88 -17.65 -18.33 15.79
N LEU A 89 -18.43 -17.50 16.49
CA LEU A 89 -18.78 -17.69 17.90
C LEU A 89 -20.22 -18.21 17.98
N GLU A 90 -20.40 -19.33 18.68
CA GLU A 90 -21.70 -19.88 19.07
C GLU A 90 -21.84 -19.80 20.60
N VAL A 91 -22.98 -19.31 21.08
CA VAL A 91 -23.33 -19.18 22.49
C VAL A 91 -24.72 -19.75 22.72
N GLN A 92 -24.84 -20.77 23.57
CA GLN A 92 -26.12 -21.36 23.93
C GLN A 92 -26.61 -20.81 25.27
N THR A 93 -27.84 -20.32 25.29
CA THR A 93 -28.55 -19.83 26.49
C THR A 93 -29.78 -20.71 26.75
N PRO A 94 -30.41 -20.65 27.94
CA PRO A 94 -31.67 -21.35 28.20
C PRO A 94 -32.81 -20.98 27.24
N ALA A 95 -32.76 -19.81 26.60
CA ALA A 95 -33.81 -19.33 25.70
C ALA A 95 -33.59 -19.79 24.25
N LYS A 96 -32.38 -19.59 23.71
CA LYS A 96 -31.98 -20.00 22.34
C LYS A 96 -30.46 -19.99 22.16
N PRO A 97 -29.92 -20.67 21.13
CA PRO A 97 -28.58 -20.41 20.64
C PRO A 97 -28.48 -19.05 19.93
N PHE A 98 -27.28 -18.49 19.94
CA PHE A 98 -26.87 -17.31 19.19
C PHE A 98 -25.56 -17.62 18.47
N THR A 99 -25.42 -17.17 17.23
CA THR A 99 -24.24 -17.40 16.41
C THR A 99 -23.93 -16.16 15.60
N ASP A 100 -22.65 -15.77 15.53
CA ASP A 100 -22.19 -14.70 14.65
C ASP A 100 -20.74 -14.95 14.15
N VAL A 101 -20.32 -14.22 13.12
CA VAL A 101 -19.07 -14.44 12.37
C VAL A 101 -18.27 -13.16 12.16
N THR A 102 -16.98 -13.18 12.45
CA THR A 102 -15.99 -12.17 12.03
C THR A 102 -15.07 -12.72 10.95
N SER A 103 -14.52 -11.87 10.10
CA SER A 103 -13.36 -12.19 9.27
C SER A 103 -12.05 -11.72 9.93
N LEU A 104 -11.03 -12.57 9.99
CA LEU A 104 -9.65 -12.18 10.32
C LEU A 104 -8.81 -12.22 9.04
N TYR A 105 -8.09 -11.15 8.75
CA TYR A 105 -7.12 -11.08 7.66
C TYR A 105 -5.73 -10.81 8.22
N VAL A 106 -4.80 -11.75 8.00
CA VAL A 106 -3.41 -11.64 8.40
C VAL A 106 -2.57 -11.27 7.19
N PHE A 107 -1.92 -10.12 7.24
CA PHE A 107 -1.04 -9.64 6.16
C PHE A 107 0.43 -9.80 6.54
N GLY A 108 1.27 -10.17 5.56
CA GLY A 108 2.71 -10.14 5.75
C GLY A 108 3.19 -8.71 5.96
N VAL A 109 4.04 -8.49 6.97
CA VAL A 109 4.81 -7.25 7.03
C VAL A 109 5.79 -7.29 5.87
N ALA A 110 5.70 -6.33 4.97
CA ALA A 110 6.82 -6.04 4.08
C ALA A 110 7.91 -5.43 4.97
N ASP A 111 8.85 -6.27 5.44
CA ASP A 111 10.03 -5.79 6.13
C ASP A 111 10.68 -4.70 5.26
N GLY A 112 11.03 -3.56 5.87
CA GLY A 112 11.60 -2.39 5.18
C GLY A 112 12.96 -2.64 4.50
N ASN A 113 13.40 -3.90 4.46
CA ASN A 113 14.51 -4.44 3.70
C ASN A 113 14.20 -4.56 2.19
N GLY A 114 13.06 -4.05 1.72
CA GLY A 114 12.74 -3.93 0.30
C GLY A 114 13.84 -3.21 -0.47
N ASP A 115 14.61 -4.01 -1.22
CA ASP A 115 15.57 -3.61 -2.26
C ASP A 115 16.52 -2.46 -1.88
N SER A 116 17.23 -2.61 -0.76
CA SER A 116 18.54 -1.96 -0.64
C SER A 116 19.39 -2.43 -1.84
N LEU A 117 19.71 -1.51 -2.76
CA LEU A 117 20.49 -1.82 -3.96
C LEU A 117 21.70 -2.68 -3.60
N SER A 118 21.94 -3.75 -4.36
CA SER A 118 23.10 -4.62 -4.16
C SER A 118 24.38 -3.78 -4.00
N ALA A 119 25.28 -4.18 -3.10
CA ALA A 119 26.55 -3.50 -2.90
C ALA A 119 27.33 -3.29 -4.22
N GLY A 120 27.19 -4.22 -5.17
CA GLY A 120 27.73 -4.08 -6.53
C GLY A 120 27.04 -3.01 -7.39
N ALA A 121 25.72 -2.84 -7.26
CA ALA A 121 24.97 -1.77 -7.93
C ALA A 121 25.32 -0.39 -7.36
N ILE A 122 25.41 -0.26 -6.03
CA ILE A 122 25.86 0.97 -5.37
C ILE A 122 27.29 1.32 -5.79
N ALA A 123 28.21 0.35 -5.75
CA ALA A 123 29.59 0.54 -6.19
C ALA A 123 29.68 0.94 -7.67
N GLY A 124 28.90 0.29 -8.54
CA GLY A 124 28.83 0.61 -9.98
C GLY A 124 28.38 2.05 -10.25
N ILE A 125 27.36 2.54 -9.54
CA ILE A 125 26.89 3.93 -9.66
C ILE A 125 27.98 4.92 -9.21
N VAL A 126 28.62 4.69 -8.06
CA VAL A 126 29.67 5.58 -7.53
C VAL A 126 30.87 5.64 -8.50
N ILE A 127 31.34 4.50 -8.99
CA ILE A 127 32.44 4.44 -9.97
C ILE A 127 32.04 5.12 -11.29
N GLY A 128 30.81 4.88 -11.76
CA GLY A 128 30.26 5.48 -12.98
C GLY A 128 30.19 7.01 -12.92
N VAL A 129 29.76 7.58 -11.79
CA VAL A 129 29.73 9.05 -11.59
C VAL A 129 31.15 9.63 -11.56
N LEU A 130 32.09 9.00 -10.84
CA LEU A 130 33.47 9.48 -10.74
C LEU A 130 34.19 9.46 -12.10
N LEU A 131 34.08 8.36 -12.85
CA LEU A 131 34.66 8.25 -14.20
C LEU A 131 33.90 9.11 -15.22
N GLY A 132 32.59 9.27 -15.08
CA GLY A 132 31.77 10.13 -15.95
C GLY A 132 32.19 11.59 -15.87
N LEU A 133 32.36 12.14 -14.65
CA LEU A 133 32.84 13.52 -14.46
C LEU A 133 34.24 13.73 -15.03
N ALA A 134 35.17 12.80 -14.77
CA ALA A 134 36.51 12.84 -15.34
C ALA A 134 36.48 12.77 -16.89
N GLY A 135 35.75 11.81 -17.45
CA GLY A 135 35.61 11.61 -18.90
C GLY A 135 34.97 12.80 -19.62
N ILE A 136 33.89 13.37 -19.09
CA ILE A 136 33.23 14.56 -19.65
C ILE A 136 34.19 15.75 -19.62
N SER A 137 34.90 15.98 -18.50
CA SER A 137 35.88 17.07 -18.42
C SER A 137 37.04 16.91 -19.43
N GLY A 138 37.55 15.68 -19.59
CA GLY A 138 38.60 15.36 -20.55
C GLY A 138 38.15 15.49 -22.00
N LEU A 139 36.91 15.09 -22.31
CA LEU A 139 36.31 15.22 -23.63
C LEU A 139 36.11 16.70 -24.02
N ILE A 140 35.59 17.52 -23.10
CA ILE A 140 35.46 18.96 -23.30
C ILE A 140 36.83 19.60 -23.53
N PHE A 141 37.83 19.28 -22.70
CA PHE A 141 39.19 19.80 -22.85
C PHE A 141 39.86 19.38 -24.17
N TYR A 142 39.65 18.13 -24.60
CA TYR A 142 40.12 17.60 -25.87
C TYR A 142 39.52 18.37 -27.07
N PHE A 143 38.20 18.56 -27.07
CA PHE A 143 37.53 19.36 -28.11
C PHE A 143 37.94 20.85 -28.09
N MET A 144 38.22 21.43 -26.92
CA MET A 144 38.76 22.79 -26.82
C MET A 144 40.20 22.90 -27.35
N LYS A 145 41.06 21.90 -27.13
CA LYS A 145 42.42 21.88 -27.72
C LYS A 145 42.43 21.67 -29.24
N GLY A 146 41.38 21.10 -29.81
CA GLY A 146 41.24 20.92 -31.26
C GLY A 146 40.91 22.21 -32.04
N LYS A 147 40.63 23.34 -31.38
CA LYS A 147 40.16 24.57 -32.05
C LYS A 147 40.98 25.81 -31.68
N VAL A 148 42.21 25.87 -32.24
CA VAL A 148 42.97 27.13 -32.33
C VAL A 148 42.21 28.08 -33.27
N MET A 149 41.51 29.07 -32.72
CA MET A 149 40.89 30.13 -33.53
C MET A 149 41.88 31.30 -33.70
N PRO A 150 42.24 31.69 -34.94
CA PRO A 150 42.95 32.94 -35.17
C PRO A 150 42.02 34.13 -34.91
N ARG A 151 42.58 35.19 -34.33
CA ARG A 151 41.88 36.40 -33.88
C ARG A 151 41.33 37.20 -35.06
N THR A 152 40.02 37.18 -35.28
CA THR A 152 39.36 37.98 -36.33
C THR A 152 39.36 39.47 -35.99
N LYS A 153 39.97 40.28 -36.86
CA LYS A 153 39.68 41.73 -36.94
C LYS A 153 38.61 41.96 -38.00
N SER A 154 37.58 42.73 -37.64
CA SER A 154 36.58 43.25 -38.59
C SER A 154 37.19 44.36 -39.46
N SER A 155 36.99 44.32 -40.79
CA SER A 155 36.98 45.50 -41.69
C SER A 155 36.71 45.13 -43.17
N GLY A 156 35.51 45.44 -43.69
CA GLY A 156 35.20 45.63 -45.12
C GLY A 156 35.27 44.39 -46.05
N SER A 157 34.57 44.33 -47.19
CA SER A 157 33.54 45.21 -47.78
C SER A 157 32.66 44.42 -48.77
N LYS A 158 31.47 44.94 -49.09
CA LYS A 158 30.43 44.28 -49.92
C LYS A 158 30.84 44.09 -51.40
N GLN A 159 30.37 43.02 -52.05
CA GLN A 159 29.57 43.11 -53.29
C GLN A 159 28.71 41.85 -53.47
N ASN A 160 27.59 41.96 -54.19
CA ASN A 160 26.53 40.94 -54.31
C ASN A 160 26.63 40.17 -55.63
N GLU A 161 26.18 38.90 -55.67
CA GLU A 161 25.14 38.46 -56.64
C GLU A 161 24.43 37.16 -56.18
N VAL A 162 23.16 37.07 -56.57
CA VAL A 162 22.06 36.11 -56.29
C VAL A 162 22.40 34.69 -56.86
N THR A 163 21.81 33.52 -56.49
CA THR A 163 20.40 33.19 -56.17
C THR A 163 20.22 31.76 -55.60
N HIS A 164 19.16 31.55 -54.78
CA HIS A 164 18.39 30.32 -54.46
C HIS A 164 19.14 29.00 -54.13
N ASP A 165 18.84 28.22 -53.08
CA ASP A 165 17.81 28.30 -52.01
C ASP A 165 18.17 27.29 -50.87
N GLU A 166 17.44 27.05 -49.77
CA GLU A 166 16.07 27.41 -49.34
C GLU A 166 15.96 27.49 -47.78
N GLN A 167 14.76 27.80 -47.25
CA GLN A 167 14.21 27.49 -45.91
C GLN A 167 15.01 27.88 -44.64
N GLN A 168 14.58 29.00 -44.05
CA GLN A 168 15.01 29.56 -42.76
C GLN A 168 14.02 29.17 -41.63
N GLN A 169 14.49 28.78 -40.44
CA GLN A 169 13.64 28.77 -39.25
C GLN A 169 14.39 29.14 -37.95
N ASP A 170 13.94 30.19 -37.28
CA ASP A 170 14.48 30.78 -36.04
C ASP A 170 13.50 30.52 -34.87
N PRO A 171 13.96 29.97 -33.72
CA PRO A 171 13.15 29.89 -32.51
C PRO A 171 13.11 31.25 -31.80
N GLN A 172 12.04 32.03 -32.06
CA GLN A 172 11.69 33.24 -31.32
C GLN A 172 11.63 32.99 -29.80
N TYR A 173 12.30 33.85 -29.02
CA TYR A 173 12.21 33.84 -27.56
C TYR A 173 10.82 34.33 -27.09
N VAL A 174 10.01 33.41 -26.56
CA VAL A 174 8.68 33.72 -26.02
C VAL A 174 8.80 34.40 -24.67
N ASN A 175 8.14 35.56 -24.53
CA ASN A 175 7.96 36.24 -23.24
C ASN A 175 6.98 35.45 -22.36
N MET A 176 7.46 34.86 -21.26
CA MET A 176 6.66 34.01 -20.38
C MET A 176 5.51 34.74 -19.67
N ASN A 177 5.54 36.08 -19.62
CA ASN A 177 4.59 36.87 -18.84
C ASN A 177 3.16 36.85 -19.42
N GLU A 178 2.99 36.57 -20.73
CA GLU A 178 1.66 36.42 -21.34
C GLU A 178 1.12 34.99 -21.28
N VAL A 179 1.98 33.98 -21.15
CA VAL A 179 1.58 32.56 -21.15
C VAL A 179 0.82 32.21 -19.87
N THR A 180 1.26 32.76 -18.73
CA THR A 180 0.68 32.48 -17.39
C THR A 180 -0.81 32.83 -17.28
N MET A 181 -1.33 33.77 -18.07
CA MET A 181 -2.73 34.23 -17.97
C MET A 181 -3.71 33.44 -18.85
N ARG A 182 -3.25 32.68 -19.85
CA ARG A 182 -4.14 31.94 -20.77
C ARG A 182 -4.51 30.52 -20.31
N THR A 183 -3.74 29.92 -19.40
CA THR A 183 -3.97 28.53 -18.96
C THR A 183 -5.10 28.42 -17.92
N THR A 184 -5.29 29.44 -17.07
CA THR A 184 -6.20 29.37 -15.91
C THR A 184 -7.70 29.39 -16.26
N TYR A 185 -8.07 29.70 -17.51
CA TYR A 185 -9.48 29.82 -17.94
C TYR A 185 -9.96 28.69 -18.88
N THR A 186 -9.10 27.76 -19.28
CA THR A 186 -9.41 26.76 -20.33
C THR A 186 -9.58 25.33 -19.80
N GLN A 187 -9.64 25.14 -18.47
CA GLN A 187 -9.92 23.84 -17.82
C GLN A 187 -11.27 23.78 -17.07
N MET A 188 -12.17 24.74 -17.32
CA MET A 188 -13.57 24.66 -16.89
C MET A 188 -14.49 24.98 -18.07
N GLY A 189 -14.70 24.00 -18.95
CA GLY A 189 -15.49 24.24 -20.17
C GLY A 189 -15.63 23.06 -21.13
N GLN A 190 -16.07 21.89 -20.66
CA GLN A 190 -16.58 20.85 -21.56
C GLN A 190 -17.70 20.03 -20.90
N THR A 191 -18.94 20.40 -21.21
CA THR A 191 -20.14 19.59 -21.03
C THR A 191 -20.89 19.63 -22.35
N THR A 192 -21.15 18.46 -22.93
CA THR A 192 -22.16 18.29 -23.98
C THR A 192 -22.98 17.05 -23.67
N ARG A 193 -24.27 17.17 -23.96
CA ARG A 193 -25.38 16.34 -23.49
C ARG A 193 -25.80 15.33 -24.59
N PRO A 194 -26.48 14.21 -24.25
CA PRO A 194 -27.13 13.36 -25.24
C PRO A 194 -28.50 13.93 -25.63
N ASP A 195 -28.86 13.84 -26.91
CA ASP A 195 -30.21 13.98 -27.43
C ASP A 195 -30.40 12.92 -28.53
N ASP A 196 -31.20 11.89 -28.21
CA ASP A 196 -32.08 11.04 -29.07
C ASP A 196 -32.42 9.71 -28.33
#